data_AF-A0A8X6INR4-F1
#
_entry.id   AF-A0A8X6INR4-F1
#
_cell.length_a   1.000
_cell.length_b   1.000
_cell.length_c   1.000
_cell.angle_alpha   90.00
_cell.angle_beta   90.00
_cell.angle_gamma   90.00
#
_symmetry.space_group_name_H-M   'P 1'
#
loop_
_entity.id
_entity.type
_entity.pdbx_description
1 polymer ?
#
loop_
_entity_poly.entity_id
_entity_poly.type
_entity_poly.pdbx_seq_one_letter_code
_entity_poly.pdbx_strand_id
1 'polypeptide(L)'
;MIERFHRHLKSAIIAHEDTGWSDILPIVLLGLRSAMKNDLKATSSQLVYGTTLRLPSDLISSESLQTSVTPTYVSKLITMMRKLSPISPDSHSCTKSYVHQSLGTCTHVFLRNDKIRPPLTLLILDLIWLKVDLTKIL
;
A
#
# COMPACT_ATOMS: atom_id res chain seq x y z
N MET A 1 0.79 -5.92 7.32
CA MET A 1 1.31 -4.61 6.84
C MET A 1 1.81 -4.68 5.40
N ILE A 2 2.66 -5.66 5.07
CA ILE A 2 3.19 -5.85 3.71
C ILE A 2 2.11 -6.10 2.64
N GLU A 3 1.04 -6.81 2.99
CA GLU A 3 -0.06 -7.11 2.06
C GLU A 3 -0.81 -5.84 1.63
N ARG A 4 -1.08 -4.92 2.58
CA ARG A 4 -1.66 -3.60 2.27
C ARG A 4 -0.70 -2.78 1.40
N PHE A 5 0.60 -2.83 1.65
CA PHE A 5 1.60 -2.16 0.81
C PHE A 5 1.58 -2.73 -0.62
N HIS A 6 1.59 -4.06 -0.77
CA HIS A 6 1.50 -4.71 -2.08
C HIS A 6 0.20 -4.39 -2.82
N ARG A 7 -0.94 -4.23 -2.14
CA ARG A 7 -2.18 -3.76 -2.78
C ARG A 7 -2.01 -2.36 -3.35
N HIS A 8 -1.52 -1.40 -2.57
CA HIS A 8 -1.29 -0.03 -3.05
C HIS A 8 -0.26 0.01 -4.19
N LEU A 9 0.82 -0.77 -4.09
CA LEU A 9 1.84 -0.88 -5.13
C LEU A 9 1.22 -1.38 -6.44
N LYS A 10 0.43 -2.46 -6.40
CA LYS A 10 -0.24 -3.01 -7.58
C LYS A 10 -1.23 -2.02 -8.18
N SER A 11 -2.07 -1.38 -7.36
CA SER A 11 -3.03 -0.38 -7.83
C SER A 11 -2.33 0.80 -8.52
N ALA A 12 -1.22 1.28 -7.97
CA ALA A 12 -0.43 2.36 -8.56
C ALA A 12 0.22 1.95 -9.88
N ILE A 13 0.70 0.70 -10.00
CA ILE A 13 1.24 0.17 -11.26
C ILE A 13 0.12 0.02 -12.31
N ILE A 14 -1.04 -0.53 -11.93
CA ILE A 14 -2.18 -0.72 -12.86
C ILE A 14 -2.74 0.61 -13.36
N ALA A 15 -2.69 1.67 -12.55
CA ALA A 15 -3.09 3.02 -12.97
C ALA A 15 -2.21 3.59 -14.09
N HIS A 16 -1.03 3.02 -14.32
CA HIS A 16 -0.20 3.33 -15.47
C HIS A 16 -0.46 2.30 -16.57
N GLU A 17 -1.15 2.74 -17.63
CA GLU A 17 -1.69 1.94 -18.74
C GLU A 17 -0.62 1.29 -19.66
N ASP A 18 0.67 1.36 -19.30
CA ASP A 18 1.80 1.06 -20.19
C ASP A 18 2.47 -0.30 -19.93
N THR A 19 2.98 -0.91 -21.00
CA THR A 19 3.62 -2.25 -21.03
C THR A 19 4.95 -2.33 -20.30
N GLY A 20 5.57 -1.19 -19.95
CA GLY A 20 6.86 -1.06 -19.28
C GLY A 20 6.77 -0.83 -17.76
N TRP A 21 6.10 -1.71 -17.00
CA TRP A 21 5.93 -1.54 -15.55
C TRP A 21 7.25 -1.39 -14.78
N SER A 22 8.35 -1.98 -15.28
CA SER A 22 9.69 -1.85 -14.71
C SER A 22 10.23 -0.42 -14.81
N ASP A 23 9.87 0.30 -15.88
CA ASP A 23 10.39 1.63 -16.13
C ASP A 23 9.75 2.66 -15.21
N ILE A 24 8.49 2.41 -14.84
CA ILE A 24 7.70 3.26 -13.95
C ILE A 24 7.87 2.88 -12.46
N LEU A 25 8.40 1.69 -12.17
CA LEU A 25 8.56 1.19 -10.82
C LEU A 25 9.30 2.15 -9.88
N PRO A 26 10.42 2.81 -10.29
CA PRO A 26 11.10 3.77 -9.41
C PRO A 26 10.24 4.98 -9.07
N ILE A 27 9.35 5.41 -9.98
CA ILE A 27 8.47 6.56 -9.77
C ILE A 27 7.34 6.23 -8.82
N VAL A 28 6.73 5.05 -8.98
CA VAL A 28 5.67 4.56 -8.10
C VAL A 28 6.22 4.37 -6.68
N LEU A 29 7.41 3.79 -6.55
CA LEU A 29 8.07 3.61 -5.26
C LEU A 29 8.48 4.94 -4.61
N LEU A 30 8.87 5.94 -5.40
CA LEU A 30 9.14 7.29 -4.89
C LEU A 30 7.84 7.92 -4.36
N GLY A 31 6.78 7.91 -5.18
CA GLY A 31 5.46 8.44 -4.80
C GLY A 31 4.91 7.80 -3.54
N LEU A 32 5.03 6.48 -3.38
CA LEU A 32 4.58 5.80 -2.16
C LEU A 32 5.37 6.22 -0.91
N ARG A 33 6.65 6.60 -1.06
CA ARG A 33 7.50 7.03 0.07
C ARG A 33 7.29 8.50 0.43
N SER A 34 7.00 9.35 -0.56
CA SER A 34 6.76 10.78 -0.37
C SER A 34 5.29 11.14 -0.16
N ALA A 35 4.36 10.22 -0.36
CA ALA A 35 2.95 10.43 -0.08
C ALA A 35 2.75 10.74 1.41
N MET A 36 2.00 11.82 1.68
CA MET A 36 1.64 12.21 3.04
C MET A 36 0.61 11.25 3.59
N LYS A 37 0.92 10.63 4.73
CA LYS A 37 -0.01 9.74 5.41
C LYS A 37 -0.78 10.53 6.45
N ASN A 38 -2.06 10.79 6.20
CA ASN A 38 -2.91 11.62 7.05
C ASN A 38 -2.97 11.14 8.52
N ASP A 39 -2.97 9.82 8.74
CA ASP A 39 -2.98 9.23 10.10
C ASP A 39 -1.74 9.63 10.92
N LEU A 40 -0.59 9.76 10.26
CA LEU A 40 0.71 10.04 10.88
C LEU A 40 1.13 11.51 10.74
N LYS A 41 0.41 12.30 9.93
CA LYS A 41 0.78 13.66 9.51
C LYS A 41 2.23 13.79 9.03
N ALA A 42 2.77 12.72 8.45
CA ALA A 42 4.16 12.62 8.00
C ALA A 42 4.25 11.70 6.78
N THR A 43 5.32 11.85 6.00
CA THR A 43 5.64 10.94 4.89
C THR A 43 6.55 9.81 5.37
N SER A 44 6.55 8.67 4.66
CA SER A 44 7.40 7.54 5.03
C SER A 44 8.89 7.89 4.95
N SER A 45 9.29 8.69 3.96
CA SER A 45 10.66 9.19 3.85
C SER A 45 11.04 10.12 5.00
N GLN A 46 10.13 10.99 5.45
CA GLN A 46 10.39 11.89 6.57
C GLN A 46 10.56 11.14 7.90
N LEU A 47 9.82 10.05 8.11
CA LEU A 47 9.98 9.22 9.30
C LEU A 47 11.31 8.46 9.33
N VAL A 48 11.84 8.07 8.16
CA VAL A 48 13.10 7.33 8.06
C VAL A 48 14.32 8.27 8.14
N TYR A 49 14.27 9.41 7.46
CA TYR A 49 15.39 10.32 7.34
C TYR A 49 15.34 11.52 8.31
N GLY A 50 14.22 11.72 9.00
CA GLY A 50 13.99 12.86 9.91
C GLY A 50 13.79 14.20 9.19
N THR A 51 13.82 14.23 7.87
CA THR A 51 13.71 15.44 7.05
C THR A 51 12.76 15.24 5.86
N THR A 52 12.15 16.32 5.37
CA THR A 52 11.32 16.26 4.17
C THR A 52 12.18 16.01 2.94
N LEU A 53 11.81 15.00 2.16
CA LEU A 53 12.57 14.61 0.96
C LEU A 53 12.20 15.57 -0.18
N ARG A 54 13.17 16.33 -0.68
CA ARG A 54 13.00 17.20 -1.86
C ARG A 54 12.72 16.33 -3.08
N LEU A 55 11.53 16.44 -3.65
CA LEU A 55 11.16 15.65 -4.81
C LEU A 55 11.81 16.24 -6.06
N PRO A 56 12.12 15.43 -7.09
CA PRO A 56 12.59 15.96 -8.36
C PRO A 56 11.59 16.94 -8.99
N SER A 57 10.28 16.80 -8.71
CA SER A 57 9.26 17.80 -9.07
C SER A 57 9.51 19.18 -8.45
N ASP A 58 10.07 19.23 -7.23
CA ASP A 58 10.40 20.49 -6.53
C ASP A 58 11.70 21.12 -7.06
N LEU A 59 12.56 20.31 -7.69
CA LEU A 59 13.86 20.73 -8.23
C LEU A 59 13.76 21.20 -9.68
N ILE A 60 12.76 20.72 -10.42
CA ILE A 60 12.53 21.08 -11.81
C ILE A 60 11.71 22.37 -11.83
N SER A 61 12.40 23.52 -11.75
CA SER A 61 11.82 24.79 -12.21
C SER A 61 11.61 24.71 -13.72
N SER A 62 10.52 25.28 -14.23
CA SER A 62 10.04 25.19 -15.62
C SER A 62 11.00 25.71 -16.69
N GLU A 63 12.19 26.21 -16.33
CA GLU A 63 12.93 27.16 -17.16
C GLU A 63 14.24 26.65 -17.79
N SER A 64 14.82 25.50 -17.42
CA SER A 64 16.22 25.26 -17.85
C SER A 64 16.62 23.83 -18.23
N LEU A 65 15.96 23.19 -19.19
CA LEU A 65 16.63 22.12 -19.98
C LEU A 65 16.22 22.21 -21.46
N GLN A 66 16.82 23.17 -22.16
CA GLN A 66 16.87 23.21 -23.64
C GLN A 66 17.94 22.26 -24.22
N THR A 67 18.47 21.32 -23.44
CA THR A 67 19.53 20.44 -23.96
C THR A 67 18.90 19.24 -24.64
N SER A 68 19.02 19.24 -25.97
CA SER A 68 19.00 18.06 -26.84
C SER A 68 19.87 16.95 -26.22
N VAL A 69 19.26 16.07 -25.43
CA VAL A 69 19.89 14.86 -24.91
C VAL A 69 19.14 13.70 -25.53
N THR A 70 19.90 12.78 -26.12
CA THR A 70 19.42 11.48 -26.61
C THR A 70 18.44 10.85 -25.62
N PRO A 71 17.37 10.17 -26.07
CA PRO A 71 16.30 9.69 -25.19
C PRO A 71 16.81 8.52 -24.34
N THR A 72 17.51 8.85 -23.26
CA THR A 72 17.96 7.93 -22.22
C THR A 72 16.81 7.64 -21.25
N TYR A 73 16.91 6.52 -20.53
CA TYR A 73 15.98 6.14 -19.46
C TYR A 73 15.74 7.28 -18.46
N VAL A 74 16.80 8.02 -18.11
CA VAL A 74 16.74 9.15 -17.17
C VAL A 74 15.88 10.29 -17.70
N SER A 75 16.01 10.67 -18.98
CA SER A 75 15.15 11.71 -19.59
C SER A 75 13.67 11.30 -19.65
N LYS A 76 13.37 10.02 -19.88
CA LYS A 76 11.99 9.49 -19.80
C LYS A 76 11.46 9.60 -18.37
N LEU A 77 12.25 9.19 -17.38
CA LEU A 77 11.90 9.27 -15.96
C LEU A 77 11.60 10.70 -15.51
N ILE A 78 12.45 11.66 -15.87
CA ILE A 78 12.26 13.10 -15.57
C ILE A 78 10.94 13.60 -16.16
N THR A 79 10.64 13.22 -17.41
CA THR A 79 9.40 13.61 -18.09
C THR A 79 8.16 13.04 -17.40
N MET A 80 8.25 11.79 -16.92
CA MET A 80 7.18 11.18 -16.13
C MET A 80 7.00 11.87 -14.77
N MET A 81 8.09 12.22 -14.08
CA MET A 81 8.02 12.91 -12.79
C MET A 81 7.35 14.29 -12.92
N ARG A 82 7.57 15.00 -14.03
CA ARG A 82 6.91 16.29 -14.31
C ARG A 82 5.40 16.18 -14.50
N LYS A 83 4.88 15.02 -14.94
CA LYS A 83 3.44 14.81 -15.15
C LYS A 83 2.68 14.47 -13.86
N LEU A 84 3.37 14.06 -12.79
CA LEU A 84 2.73 13.74 -11.51
C LEU A 84 2.62 14.99 -10.63
N SER A 85 1.46 15.67 -10.67
CA SER A 85 1.06 16.57 -9.59
C SER A 85 0.40 15.76 -8.47
N PRO A 86 0.79 15.93 -7.20
CA PRO A 86 0.18 15.21 -6.08
C PRO A 86 -1.30 15.60 -5.91
N ILE A 87 -2.18 14.58 -5.93
CA ILE A 87 -3.61 14.72 -5.61
C ILE A 87 -3.81 14.37 -4.13
N SER A 88 -4.62 15.17 -3.44
CA SER A 88 -4.97 14.96 -2.03
C SER A 88 -5.62 13.59 -1.82
N PRO A 89 -5.12 12.75 -0.90
CA PRO A 89 -5.71 11.45 -0.63
C PRO A 89 -7.03 11.58 0.13
N ASP A 90 -8.10 10.99 -0.42
CA ASP A 90 -9.39 10.86 0.26
C ASP A 90 -9.35 9.76 1.35
N SER A 91 -9.95 10.06 2.49
CA SER A 91 -10.01 9.15 3.65
C SER A 91 -11.29 8.28 3.58
N HIS A 92 -11.12 6.98 3.31
CA HIS A 92 -12.25 6.03 3.24
C HIS A 92 -12.31 4.99 4.37
N SER A 93 -11.63 5.20 5.50
CA SER A 93 -11.49 4.16 6.54
C SER A 93 -11.81 4.67 7.94
N CYS A 94 -13.09 4.86 8.25
CA CYS A 94 -13.56 5.00 9.63
C CYS A 94 -14.77 4.08 9.87
N THR A 95 -14.58 2.77 9.73
CA THR A 95 -15.60 1.79 10.13
C THR A 95 -15.18 1.13 11.44
N LYS A 96 -16.03 1.28 12.46
CA LYS A 96 -15.86 0.61 13.76
C LYS A 96 -16.04 -0.90 13.56
N SER A 97 -15.11 -1.70 14.09
CA SER A 97 -15.26 -3.16 14.11
C SER A 97 -16.42 -3.55 15.03
N TYR A 98 -17.45 -4.19 14.49
CA TYR A 98 -18.56 -4.74 15.26
C TYR A 98 -18.14 -6.07 15.91
N VAL A 99 -18.26 -6.16 17.23
CA VAL A 99 -17.98 -7.38 18.00
C VAL A 99 -19.28 -7.83 18.66
N HIS A 100 -19.67 -9.08 18.45
CA HIS A 100 -20.92 -9.62 18.98
C HIS A 100 -20.79 -9.93 20.49
N GLN A 101 -21.78 -9.52 21.28
CA GLN A 101 -21.75 -9.63 22.75
C GLN A 101 -21.59 -11.07 23.25
N SER A 102 -22.10 -12.05 22.51
CA SER A 102 -22.00 -13.47 22.90
C SER A 102 -20.59 -14.04 22.72
N LEU A 103 -19.66 -13.34 22.05
CA LEU A 103 -18.31 -13.86 21.83
C LEU A 103 -17.58 -14.15 23.15
N GLY A 104 -17.87 -13.37 24.22
CA GLY A 104 -17.32 -13.59 25.56
C GLY A 104 -17.94 -14.76 26.33
N THR A 105 -19.12 -15.23 25.93
CA THR A 105 -19.83 -16.35 26.57
C THR A 105 -19.89 -17.61 25.70
N CYS A 106 -19.40 -17.53 24.45
CA CYS A 106 -19.42 -18.63 23.50
C CYS A 106 -18.43 -19.73 23.92
N THR A 107 -18.91 -20.96 24.01
CA THR A 107 -18.09 -22.14 24.31
C THR A 107 -17.36 -22.69 23.08
N HIS A 108 -17.84 -22.36 21.87
CA HIS A 108 -17.31 -22.79 20.59
C HIS A 108 -17.25 -21.61 19.62
N VAL A 109 -16.17 -21.52 18.84
CA VAL A 109 -15.99 -20.53 17.78
C VAL A 109 -15.56 -21.22 16.49
N PHE A 110 -16.12 -20.80 15.37
CA PHE A 110 -15.68 -21.26 14.05
C PHE A 110 -14.49 -20.42 13.60
N LEU A 111 -13.31 -21.04 13.52
CA LEU A 111 -12.13 -20.40 12.97
C LEU A 111 -12.03 -20.72 11.47
N ARG A 112 -11.92 -19.69 10.65
CA ARG A 112 -11.68 -19.85 9.21
C ARG A 112 -10.24 -20.30 8.99
N ASN A 113 -10.08 -21.47 8.37
CA ASN A 113 -8.77 -22.01 7.99
C ASN A 113 -8.50 -21.71 6.50
N ASP A 114 -7.73 -20.65 6.22
CA ASP A 114 -7.44 -20.15 4.86
C ASP A 114 -6.42 -20.97 4.06
N LYS A 115 -6.25 -22.25 4.38
CA LYS A 115 -5.45 -23.14 3.54
C LYS A 115 -6.14 -23.35 2.19
N ILE A 116 -5.37 -23.33 1.10
CA ILE A 116 -5.85 -23.68 -0.24
C ILE A 116 -6.28 -25.14 -0.21
N ARG A 117 -7.58 -25.40 -0.38
CA ARG A 117 -8.17 -26.75 -0.33
C ARG A 117 -8.67 -27.16 -1.72
N PRO A 118 -8.55 -28.45 -2.07
CA PRO A 118 -9.16 -28.98 -3.27
C PRO A 118 -10.70 -28.88 -3.20
N PRO A 119 -11.38 -28.82 -4.36
CA PRO A 119 -12.83 -28.71 -4.41
C PRO A 119 -13.51 -29.88 -3.66
N LEU A 120 -14.65 -29.59 -3.02
CA LEU A 120 -15.49 -30.54 -2.25
C LEU A 120 -14.93 -31.00 -0.88
N THR A 121 -13.99 -30.26 -0.28
CA THR A 121 -13.55 -30.54 1.11
C THR A 121 -14.58 -30.00 2.12
N LEU A 122 -15.09 -30.85 3.02
CA LEU A 122 -16.06 -30.46 4.06
C LEU A 122 -15.46 -29.45 5.05
N LEU A 123 -16.20 -28.36 5.32
CA LEU A 123 -15.81 -27.27 6.23
C LEU A 123 -15.88 -27.63 7.73
N ILE A 124 -16.41 -28.81 8.06
CA ILE A 124 -16.84 -29.18 9.42
C ILE A 124 -15.77 -29.95 10.20
N LEU A 125 -14.73 -30.46 9.53
CA LEU A 125 -13.75 -31.36 10.18
C LEU A 125 -12.62 -30.66 10.96
N ASP A 126 -12.57 -29.32 10.98
CA ASP A 126 -11.62 -28.56 11.81
C ASP A 126 -12.20 -28.15 13.19
N LEU A 127 -13.29 -28.80 13.64
CA LEU A 127 -13.99 -28.47 14.90
C LEU A 127 -13.29 -28.94 16.19
N ILE A 128 -12.06 -29.46 16.12
CA ILE A 128 -11.43 -30.15 17.24
C ILE A 128 -10.29 -29.34 17.85
N TRP A 129 -10.61 -28.79 19.03
CA TRP A 129 -9.72 -28.45 20.14
C TRP A 129 -8.64 -27.40 19.90
N LEU A 130 -9.08 -26.15 19.71
CA LEU A 130 -8.32 -25.04 20.25
C LEU A 130 -9.17 -24.37 21.33
N LYS A 131 -9.05 -24.91 22.56
CA LYS A 131 -9.37 -24.19 23.79
C LYS A 131 -8.36 -23.04 23.89
N VAL A 132 -8.43 -22.08 22.97
CA VAL A 132 -7.62 -20.87 23.03
C VAL A 132 -8.24 -20.03 24.12
N ASP A 133 -7.52 -19.95 25.23
CA ASP A 133 -7.72 -18.91 26.23
C ASP A 133 -7.85 -17.55 25.52
N LEU A 134 -9.08 -17.03 25.47
CA LEU A 134 -9.40 -15.70 24.93
C LEU A 134 -8.73 -14.57 25.72
N THR A 135 -8.06 -14.87 26.83
CA THR A 135 -7.30 -13.92 27.67
C THR A 135 -5.95 -13.48 27.08
N LYS A 136 -5.47 -14.09 25.98
CA LYS A 136 -4.18 -13.73 25.35
C LYS A 136 -4.28 -12.86 24.08
N ILE A 137 -5.49 -12.49 23.64
CA ILE A 137 -5.71 -11.79 22.35
C ILE A 137 -6.19 -10.34 22.53
N LEU A 138 -6.30 -9.86 23.78
CA LEU A 138 -6.56 -8.46 24.12
C LEU A 138 -5.29 -7.76 24.61
#